data_AF-A0A9P7G942-F1
#
_entry.id   AF-A0A9P7G942-F1
#
_cell.length_a   1.000
_cell.length_b   1.000
_cell.length_c   1.000
_cell.angle_alpha   90.00
_cell.angle_beta   90.00
_cell.angle_gamma   90.00
#
_symmetry.space_group_name_H-M   'P 1'
#
loop_
_entity.id
_entity.type
_entity.pdbx_description
1 polymer ?
#
loop_
_entity_poly.entity_id
_entity_poly.type
_entity_poly.pdbx_seq_one_letter_code
_entity_poly.pdbx_strand_id
1 'polypeptide(L)'
;MSTQKYIVVFKEHVTKEQVNKYAEDVNQNGGEVTNRWDTVLNGFAAVIPDAHFQKLQSLTDDVIDYIGALTNQSRHDSVSNGIATLPEPDGIVTTQ
;
A
#
# COMPACT_ATOMS: atom_id res chain seq x y z
N MET A 1 8.38 -8.70 11.27
CA MET A 1 7.78 -8.72 9.93
C MET A 1 6.53 -7.87 10.00
N SER A 2 6.46 -6.80 9.23
CA SER A 2 5.25 -5.97 9.17
C SER A 2 4.27 -6.59 8.19
N THR A 3 3.00 -6.62 8.58
CA THR A 3 1.90 -7.13 7.77
C THR A 3 0.83 -6.05 7.71
N GLN A 4 0.41 -5.71 6.50
CA GLN A 4 -0.56 -4.64 6.27
C GLN A 4 -1.75 -5.20 5.49
N LYS A 5 -2.95 -4.68 5.78
CA LYS A 5 -4.15 -5.04 5.02
C LYS A 5 -4.13 -4.30 3.69
N TYR A 6 -4.37 -5.02 2.61
CA TYR A 6 -4.52 -4.49 1.26
C TYR A 6 -5.79 -5.01 0.62
N ILE A 7 -6.32 -4.24 -0.33
CA ILE A 7 -7.33 -4.69 -1.29
C ILE A 7 -6.61 -4.89 -2.62
N VAL A 8 -6.69 -6.10 -3.15
CA VAL A 8 -6.17 -6.46 -4.48
C VAL A 8 -7.37 -6.66 -5.40
N VAL A 9 -7.41 -5.87 -6.46
CA VAL A 9 -8.42 -5.92 -7.52
C VAL A 9 -7.75 -6.49 -8.77
N PHE A 10 -8.37 -7.47 -9.40
CA PHE A 10 -7.90 -8.09 -10.63
C PHE A 10 -8.65 -7.53 -11.83
N LYS A 11 -7.99 -7.58 -12.99
CA LYS A 11 -8.59 -7.21 -14.27
C LYS A 11 -9.75 -8.16 -14.61
N GLU A 12 -10.67 -7.69 -15.43
CA GLU A 12 -11.88 -8.44 -15.81
C GLU A 12 -11.61 -9.78 -16.51
N HIS A 13 -10.49 -9.90 -17.21
CA HIS A 13 -10.10 -11.12 -17.92
C HIS A 13 -9.59 -12.23 -16.98
N VAL A 14 -9.31 -11.90 -15.72
CA VAL A 14 -8.79 -12.85 -14.73
C VAL A 14 -9.93 -13.70 -14.21
N THR A 15 -9.77 -15.02 -14.28
CA THR A 15 -10.82 -15.95 -13.84
C THR A 15 -10.82 -16.09 -12.32
N LYS A 16 -11.97 -16.50 -11.77
CA LYS A 16 -12.12 -16.75 -10.32
C LYS A 16 -11.13 -17.80 -9.80
N GLU A 17 -10.76 -18.77 -10.62
CA GLU A 17 -9.75 -19.77 -10.28
C GLU A 17 -8.36 -19.16 -10.17
N GLN A 18 -7.99 -18.22 -11.05
CA GLN A 18 -6.73 -17.49 -10.96
C GLN A 18 -6.70 -16.62 -9.71
N VAL A 19 -7.77 -15.88 -9.43
CA VAL A 19 -7.91 -15.10 -8.18
C VAL A 19 -7.76 -16.02 -6.96
N ASN A 20 -8.34 -17.23 -7.00
CA ASN A 20 -8.20 -18.20 -5.91
C ASN A 20 -6.75 -18.65 -5.72
N LYS A 21 -6.03 -18.92 -6.81
CA LYS A 21 -4.61 -19.26 -6.77
C LYS A 21 -3.78 -18.15 -6.12
N TYR A 22 -4.03 -16.88 -6.46
CA TYR A 22 -3.33 -15.76 -5.84
C TYR A 22 -3.68 -15.62 -4.35
N ALA A 23 -4.94 -15.84 -3.98
CA ALA A 23 -5.39 -15.86 -2.60
C ALA A 23 -4.68 -16.97 -1.79
N GLU A 24 -4.57 -18.18 -2.34
CA GLU A 24 -3.82 -19.28 -1.73
C GLU A 24 -2.32 -19.00 -1.64
N ASP A 25 -1.71 -18.40 -2.68
CA ASP A 25 -0.30 -17.99 -2.65
C ASP A 25 -0.05 -16.99 -1.50
N VAL A 26 -0.92 -16.01 -1.31
CA VAL A 26 -0.81 -15.06 -0.19
C VAL A 26 -0.88 -15.78 1.15
N ASN A 27 -1.84 -16.70 1.34
CA ASN A 27 -1.94 -17.50 2.56
C ASN A 27 -0.69 -18.36 2.81
N GLN A 28 -0.13 -18.98 1.76
CA GLN A 28 1.07 -19.83 1.86
C GLN A 28 2.35 -19.03 2.16
N ASN A 29 2.41 -17.76 1.74
CA ASN A 29 3.55 -16.88 1.94
C ASN A 29 3.47 -16.05 3.24
N GLY A 30 2.59 -16.43 4.17
CA GLY A 30 2.46 -15.80 5.49
C GLY A 30 1.54 -14.57 5.51
N GLY A 31 0.74 -14.37 4.46
CA GLY A 31 -0.40 -13.47 4.47
C GLY A 31 -1.70 -14.16 4.90
N GLU A 32 -2.80 -13.41 4.95
CA GLU A 32 -4.11 -13.92 5.31
C GLU A 32 -5.20 -13.25 4.47
N VAL A 33 -5.96 -14.02 3.69
CA VAL A 33 -7.09 -13.49 2.92
C VAL A 33 -8.31 -13.35 3.85
N THR A 34 -8.75 -12.12 4.09
CA THR A 34 -9.83 -11.83 5.05
C THR A 34 -11.20 -11.76 4.40
N ASN A 35 -11.29 -11.11 3.23
CA ASN A 35 -12.55 -10.94 2.52
C ASN A 35 -12.33 -11.15 1.03
N ARG A 36 -13.27 -11.83 0.37
CA ARG A 36 -13.25 -12.01 -1.08
C ARG A 36 -14.55 -11.48 -1.67
N TRP A 37 -14.43 -10.80 -2.80
CA TRP A 37 -15.54 -10.33 -3.60
C TRP A 37 -15.46 -11.02 -4.96
N ASP A 38 -16.56 -11.63 -5.40
CA ASP A 38 -16.64 -12.35 -6.68
C ASP A 38 -17.84 -11.91 -7.55
N THR A 39 -18.75 -11.13 -6.96
CA THR A 39 -20.01 -10.70 -7.59
C THR A 39 -20.02 -9.23 -8.00
N VAL A 40 -19.33 -8.37 -7.24
CA VAL A 40 -19.31 -6.91 -7.46
C VAL A 40 -17.97 -6.45 -8.03
N LEU A 41 -16.89 -7.16 -7.69
CA LEU A 41 -15.52 -6.84 -8.03
C LEU A 41 -14.73 -8.14 -8.02
N ASN A 42 -13.88 -8.41 -9.01
CA ASN A 42 -12.97 -9.56 -9.00
C ASN A 42 -11.77 -9.20 -8.12
N GLY A 43 -11.86 -9.48 -6.82
CA GLY A 43 -10.79 -9.09 -5.90
C GLY A 43 -10.94 -9.62 -4.49
N PHE A 44 -9.92 -9.39 -3.68
CA PHE A 44 -9.93 -9.78 -2.27
C PHE A 44 -9.16 -8.79 -1.41
N ALA A 45 -9.58 -8.68 -0.15
CA ALA A 45 -8.79 -8.09 0.90
C ALA A 45 -7.94 -9.18 1.56
N ALA A 46 -6.65 -8.90 1.68
CA ALA A 46 -5.73 -9.76 2.38
C ALA A 46 -4.76 -8.94 3.23
N VAL A 47 -4.34 -9.52 4.34
CA VAL A 47 -3.17 -9.13 5.10
C VAL A 47 -1.97 -9.66 4.33
N ILE A 48 -1.12 -8.77 3.82
CA ILE A 48 0.04 -9.12 3.00
C ILE A 48 1.30 -8.64 3.73
N PRO A 49 2.33 -9.50 3.86
CA PRO A 49 3.64 -9.08 4.36
C PRO A 49 4.34 -8.15 3.36
N ASP A 50 5.10 -7.16 3.84
CA ASP A 50 5.86 -6.24 2.96
C ASP A 50 6.76 -6.96 1.94
N ALA A 51 7.34 -8.10 2.33
CA ALA A 51 8.18 -8.92 1.45
C ALA A 51 7.42 -9.51 0.25
N HIS A 52 6.12 -9.82 0.42
CA HIS A 52 5.28 -10.37 -0.65
C HIS A 52 4.56 -9.27 -1.43
N PHE A 53 4.29 -8.12 -0.80
CA PHE A 53 3.70 -6.96 -1.45
C PHE A 53 4.47 -6.51 -2.70
N GLN A 54 5.81 -6.45 -2.65
CA GLN A 54 6.63 -6.07 -3.82
C GLN A 54 6.44 -7.02 -5.02
N LYS A 55 6.23 -8.32 -4.74
CA LYS A 55 5.97 -9.33 -5.77
C LYS A 55 4.60 -9.12 -6.41
N LEU A 56 3.57 -8.86 -5.61
CA LEU A 56 2.22 -8.57 -6.11
C LEU A 56 2.18 -7.24 -6.87
N GLN A 57 2.91 -6.22 -6.41
CA GLN A 57 3.00 -4.94 -7.10
C GLN A 57 3.56 -5.09 -8.52
N SER A 58 4.50 -6.02 -8.73
CA SER A 58 5.04 -6.32 -10.05
C SER A 58 4.01 -6.97 -11.00
N LEU A 59 2.92 -7.53 -10.47
CA LEU A 59 1.83 -8.14 -11.24
C LEU A 59 0.71 -7.14 -11.62
N THR A 60 0.81 -5.88 -11.16
CA THR A 60 -0.14 -4.79 -11.46
C THR A 60 -0.15 -4.39 -12.94
N ASP A 61 0.92 -4.64 -13.67
CA ASP A 61 0.91 -4.41 -15.12
C ASP A 61 0.21 -5.54 -15.89
N ASP A 62 0.15 -6.75 -15.32
CA ASP A 62 -0.31 -7.95 -16.01
C ASP A 62 -1.78 -8.28 -15.69
N VAL A 63 -2.04 -8.79 -14.48
CA VAL A 63 -3.33 -9.36 -14.05
C VAL A 63 -4.05 -8.55 -12.98
N ILE A 64 -3.31 -7.76 -12.19
CA ILE A 64 -3.89 -6.93 -11.14
C ILE A 64 -4.27 -5.59 -11.76
N ASP A 65 -5.46 -5.10 -11.46
CA ASP A 65 -5.93 -3.78 -11.90
C ASP A 65 -5.55 -2.69 -10.88
N TYR A 66 -5.66 -3.01 -9.58
CA TYR A 66 -5.38 -2.06 -8.51
C TYR A 66 -4.98 -2.75 -7.21
N ILE A 67 -4.02 -2.16 -6.48
CA ILE A 67 -3.66 -2.54 -5.11
C ILE A 67 -3.71 -1.32 -4.20
N GLY A 68 -4.57 -1.36 -3.18
CA GLY A 68 -4.74 -0.27 -2.22
C GLY A 68 -4.45 -0.71 -0.78
N ALA A 69 -3.64 0.06 -0.05
CA ALA A 69 -3.39 -0.17 1.37
C ALA A 69 -4.61 0.27 2.21
N LEU A 70 -5.17 -0.66 2.98
CA LEU A 70 -6.18 -0.38 4.00
C LEU A 70 -5.46 0.12 5.26
N THR A 71 -4.98 1.35 5.23
CA THR A 71 -4.47 2.00 6.44
C THR A 71 -5.65 2.60 7.19
N ASN A 72 -5.74 2.37 8.50
CA ASN A 72 -6.64 3.19 9.31
C ASN A 72 -5.98 4.56 9.36
N GLN A 73 -6.55 5.52 8.65
CA GLN A 73 -6.01 6.84 8.41
C GLN A 73 -6.06 7.69 9.68
N SER A 74 -5.43 7.24 10.75
CA SER A 74 -4.91 8.11 11.80
C SER A 74 -3.67 8.76 11.20
N ARG A 75 -3.85 9.79 10.38
CA ARG A 75 -2.75 10.67 10.02
C ARG A 75 -2.23 11.26 11.33
N HIS A 76 -1.21 10.60 11.88
CA HIS A 76 -0.23 11.25 12.69
C HIS A 76 0.61 12.06 11.71
N ASP A 77 0.04 13.18 11.25
CA ASP A 77 0.85 14.30 10.77
C ASP A 77 1.65 14.76 11.99
N SER A 78 2.73 14.03 12.31
CA SER A 78 3.83 14.63 13.04
C SER A 78 4.33 15.69 12.08
N VAL A 79 3.80 16.91 12.24
CA VAL A 79 4.45 18.12 11.78
C VAL A 79 5.88 18.00 12.27
N SER A 80 6.77 17.62 11.35
CA SER A 80 8.19 17.60 11.63
C SER A 80 8.51 19.04 11.98
N ASN A 81 8.93 19.23 13.23
CA ASN A 81 9.18 20.50 13.87
C ASN A 81 10.40 21.15 13.21
N GLY A 82 10.21 21.66 11.99
CA GLY A 82 11.20 22.43 11.24
C GLY A 82 11.20 23.85 11.75
N ILE A 83 11.74 24.06 12.95
CA ILE A 83 12.33 25.36 13.28
C ILE A 83 13.41 25.62 12.23
N ALA A 84 13.09 26.43 11.24
CA ALA A 84 14.07 26.96 10.33
C ALA A 84 15.02 27.85 11.15
N THR A 85 16.11 27.28 11.64
CA THR A 85 17.28 28.06 12.04
C THR A 85 17.81 28.69 10.76
N LEU A 86 17.38 29.92 10.50
CA LEU A 86 17.97 30.77 9.49
C LEU A 86 19.46 30.93 9.83
N PRO A 87 20.40 30.61 8.93
CA PRO A 87 21.78 31.00 9.13
C PRO A 87 21.83 32.53 9.11
N GLU A 88 22.32 33.13 10.21
CA GLU A 88 22.62 34.56 10.27
C GLU A 88 23.67 34.88 9.20
N PRO A 89 23.40 35.77 8.22
CA PRO A 89 24.47 36.37 7.44
C PRO A 89 25.06 37.52 8.25
N ASP A 90 26.32 37.34 8.63
CA ASP A 90 27.25 38.39 9.04
C ASP A 90 27.09 39.67 8.18
N GLY A 91 26.80 40.81 8.83
CA GLY A 91 26.82 42.17 8.26
C GLY A 91 25.61 42.49 7.37
N ILE A 92 24.83 43.56 7.55
CA ILE A 92 25.15 44.93 7.93
C ILE A 92 23.85 45.56 8.46
N VAL A 93 23.88 46.20 9.63
CA VAL A 93 22.85 47.16 10.02
C VAL A 93 23.02 48.39 9.13
N THR A 94 22.01 48.73 8.33
CA THR A 94 21.87 50.09 7.82
C THR A 94 20.41 50.55 7.89
N THR A 95 20.24 51.67 8.56
CA THR A 95 19.02 52.43 8.85
C THR A 95 18.36 52.98 7.58
N GLN A 96 17.03 53.05 7.58
CA GLN A 96 16.25 54.26 7.26
C GLN A 96 14.83 54.15 7.80
#